data_AF-I3D2R6-F1
#
_entry.id   AF-I3D2R6-F1
#
_cell.length_a   1.000
_cell.length_b   1.000
_cell.length_c   1.000
_cell.angle_alpha   90.00
_cell.angle_beta   90.00
_cell.angle_gamma   90.00
#
_symmetry.space_group_name_H-M   'P 1'
#
loop_
_entity.id
_entity.type
_entity.pdbx_description
1 polymer ?
#
loop_
_entity_poly.entity_id
_entity_poly.type
_entity_poly.pdbx_seq_one_letter_code
_entity_poly.pdbx_strand_id
1 'polypeptide(L)'
;MPIKLVEEIEAEAMNHNISHNVMARQILEKYIEWDRYAAKIGMIPVPKKILDVLGVEMTASEINEIINVIKPVIKDTVLFIKGDYDLKRCIETLEDYMRASGMKSDHRTEGDLHHFIIQHELGGNWSIFTEQLLQEIFKEFLPESKMKCQTTESTVIATIALGGDFSEHRY
;
A
#
# COMPACT_ATOMS: atom_id res chain seq x y z
N MET A 1 -27.86 -14.42 7.12
CA MET A 1 -26.92 -13.80 8.07
C MET A 1 -27.64 -13.58 9.40
N PRO A 2 -26.96 -13.58 10.56
CA PRO A 2 -27.58 -13.27 11.85
C PRO A 2 -28.24 -11.88 11.82
N ILE A 3 -29.44 -11.73 12.36
CA ILE A 3 -30.24 -10.48 12.31
C ILE A 3 -29.42 -9.28 12.82
N LYS A 4 -28.76 -9.44 13.98
CA LYS A 4 -27.93 -8.39 14.58
C LYS A 4 -26.79 -7.90 13.67
N LEU A 5 -26.18 -8.80 12.89
CA LEU A 5 -25.11 -8.42 11.96
C LEU A 5 -25.65 -7.58 10.79
N VAL A 6 -26.86 -7.90 10.33
CA VAL A 6 -27.52 -7.12 9.26
C VAL A 6 -27.84 -5.72 9.78
N GLU A 7 -28.40 -5.62 10.98
CA GLU A 7 -28.71 -4.33 11.63
C GLU A 7 -27.46 -3.46 11.82
N GLU A 8 -26.32 -4.05 12.22
CA GLU A 8 -25.04 -3.34 12.36
C GLU A 8 -24.52 -2.82 11.00
N ILE A 9 -24.59 -3.64 9.93
CA ILE A 9 -24.20 -3.23 8.58
C ILE A 9 -25.12 -2.14 8.04
N GLU A 10 -26.43 -2.22 8.29
CA GLU A 10 -27.39 -1.19 7.88
C GLU A 10 -27.13 0.15 8.57
N ALA A 11 -26.88 0.13 9.89
CA ALA A 11 -26.55 1.33 10.64
C ALA A 11 -25.26 2.00 10.13
N GLU A 12 -24.22 1.20 9.87
CA GLU A 12 -22.97 1.73 9.32
C GLU A 12 -23.14 2.24 7.88
N ALA A 13 -23.90 1.54 7.04
CA ALA A 13 -24.19 2.00 5.68
C ALA A 13 -24.93 3.35 5.66
N MET A 14 -25.87 3.54 6.59
CA MET A 14 -26.55 4.83 6.79
C MET A 14 -25.57 5.94 7.18
N ASN A 15 -24.62 5.67 8.09
CA ASN A 15 -23.60 6.65 8.49
C ASN A 15 -22.72 7.10 7.31
N HIS A 16 -22.50 6.21 6.34
CA HIS A 16 -21.69 6.48 5.15
C HIS A 16 -22.51 6.96 3.94
N ASN A 17 -23.83 7.15 4.09
CA ASN A 17 -24.76 7.51 3.01
C ASN A 17 -24.73 6.54 1.81
N ILE A 18 -24.57 5.23 2.06
CA ILE A 18 -24.59 4.17 1.05
C ILE A 18 -25.64 3.11 1.38
N SER A 19 -25.96 2.23 0.42
CA SER A 19 -26.85 1.09 0.71
C SER A 19 -26.09 -0.01 1.44
N HIS A 20 -26.80 -0.80 2.26
CA HIS A 20 -26.22 -1.96 2.95
C HIS A 20 -25.60 -2.97 1.97
N ASN A 21 -26.15 -3.09 0.75
CA ASN A 21 -25.59 -3.94 -0.31
C ASN A 21 -24.23 -3.42 -0.80
N VAL A 22 -24.06 -2.11 -0.95
CA VAL A 22 -22.76 -1.51 -1.31
C VAL A 22 -21.75 -1.73 -0.18
N MET A 23 -22.16 -1.56 1.07
CA MET A 23 -21.27 -1.81 2.22
C MET A 23 -20.88 -3.29 2.33
N ALA A 24 -21.83 -4.21 2.20
CA ALA A 24 -21.56 -5.63 2.22
C ALA A 24 -20.60 -6.03 1.09
N ARG A 25 -20.79 -5.48 -0.12
CA ARG A 25 -19.87 -5.71 -1.24
C ARG A 25 -18.45 -5.22 -0.92
N GLN A 26 -18.30 -4.00 -0.41
CA GLN A 26 -16.98 -3.44 -0.04
C GLN A 26 -16.24 -4.29 1.00
N ILE A 27 -16.95 -4.81 2.01
CA ILE A 27 -16.38 -5.72 3.01
C ILE A 27 -15.91 -7.03 2.36
N LEU A 28 -16.73 -7.61 1.49
CA LEU A 28 -16.39 -8.86 0.78
C LEU A 28 -15.22 -8.67 -0.19
N GLU A 29 -15.19 -7.56 -0.93
CA GLU A 29 -14.09 -7.18 -1.83
C GLU A 29 -12.79 -7.06 -1.02
N LYS A 30 -12.79 -6.28 0.07
CA LYS A 30 -11.63 -6.14 0.96
C LYS A 30 -11.13 -7.49 1.50
N TYR A 31 -12.03 -8.38 1.89
CA TYR A 31 -11.66 -9.70 2.39
C TYR A 31 -11.01 -10.57 1.32
N ILE A 32 -11.56 -10.59 0.10
CA ILE A 32 -11.06 -11.38 -1.02
C ILE A 32 -9.70 -10.84 -1.51
N GLU A 33 -9.56 -9.53 -1.59
CA GLU A 33 -8.36 -8.87 -2.10
C GLU A 33 -7.21 -8.92 -1.10
N TRP A 34 -7.46 -8.69 0.20
CA TRP A 34 -6.40 -8.51 1.19
C TRP A 34 -6.56 -9.32 2.48
N ASP A 35 -7.66 -9.16 3.21
CA ASP A 35 -7.70 -9.59 4.63
C ASP A 35 -7.51 -11.11 4.80
N ARG A 36 -7.97 -11.93 3.84
CA ARG A 36 -7.75 -13.39 3.87
C ARG A 36 -6.28 -13.80 3.78
N TYR A 37 -5.44 -12.94 3.21
CA TYR A 37 -4.01 -13.16 3.04
C TYR A 37 -3.21 -12.54 4.17
N ALA A 38 -3.55 -11.32 4.59
CA ALA A 38 -2.89 -10.58 5.66
C ALA A 38 -2.68 -11.43 6.92
N ALA A 39 -3.71 -12.18 7.33
CA ALA A 39 -3.62 -13.08 8.49
C ALA A 39 -2.62 -14.24 8.29
N LYS A 40 -2.44 -14.73 7.06
CA LYS A 40 -1.54 -15.85 6.74
C LYS A 40 -0.08 -15.43 6.64
N ILE A 41 0.16 -14.18 6.25
CA ILE A 41 1.51 -13.59 6.12
C ILE A 41 1.95 -12.88 7.42
N GLY A 42 1.20 -13.05 8.52
CA GLY A 42 1.59 -12.55 9.84
C GLY A 42 1.39 -11.05 10.05
N MET A 43 0.53 -10.39 9.27
CA MET A 43 0.21 -8.98 9.51
C MET A 43 -0.70 -8.82 10.72
N ILE A 44 -0.37 -7.85 11.56
CA ILE A 44 -1.16 -7.45 12.71
C ILE A 44 -1.50 -5.96 12.64
N PRO A 45 -2.72 -5.55 13.03
CA PRO A 45 -3.05 -4.14 13.15
C PRO A 45 -2.25 -3.53 14.30
N VAL A 46 -1.58 -2.41 14.05
CA VAL A 46 -0.89 -1.61 15.06
C VAL A 46 -1.50 -0.21 15.14
N PRO A 47 -1.72 0.34 16.34
CA PRO A 47 -2.16 1.72 16.48
C PRO A 47 -1.15 2.69 15.84
N LYS A 48 -1.64 3.59 14.98
CA LYS A 48 -0.84 4.61 14.29
C LYS A 48 0.11 5.37 15.22
N LYS A 49 -0.35 5.66 16.45
CA LYS A 49 0.42 6.38 17.47
C LYS A 49 1.74 5.69 17.85
N ILE A 50 1.81 4.36 17.80
CA ILE A 50 3.05 3.63 18.05
C ILE A 50 4.06 3.94 16.94
N LEU A 51 3.61 3.93 15.68
CA LEU A 51 4.45 4.26 14.53
C LEU A 51 4.91 5.72 14.59
N ASP A 52 4.03 6.65 14.98
CA ASP A 52 4.41 8.06 15.15
C ASP A 52 5.59 8.20 16.12
N VAL A 53 5.52 7.53 17.28
CA VAL A 53 6.57 7.62 18.32
C VAL A 53 7.86 6.95 17.86
N LEU A 54 7.78 5.75 17.27
CA LEU A 54 8.95 5.04 16.77
C LEU A 54 9.63 5.83 15.64
N GLY A 55 8.85 6.53 14.82
CA GLY A 55 9.35 7.34 13.72
C GLY A 55 10.22 8.51 14.16
N VAL A 56 9.98 9.13 15.32
CA VAL A 56 10.69 10.35 15.74
C VAL A 56 12.20 10.14 15.90
N GLU A 57 12.59 9.05 16.55
CA GLU A 57 14.00 8.77 16.87
C GLU A 57 14.67 7.84 15.84
N MET A 58 13.95 7.43 14.80
CA MET A 58 14.45 6.47 13.82
C MET A 58 15.61 7.07 13.00
N THR A 59 16.77 6.44 13.11
CA THR A 59 17.99 6.82 12.40
C THR A 59 17.99 6.27 10.98
N ALA A 60 18.83 6.87 10.11
CA ALA A 60 19.01 6.37 8.75
C ALA A 60 19.51 4.91 8.70
N SER A 61 20.29 4.46 9.70
CA SER A 61 20.76 3.08 9.77
C SER A 61 19.61 2.12 10.07
N GLU A 62 18.73 2.47 11.00
CA GLU A 62 17.55 1.66 11.35
C GLU A 62 16.57 1.60 10.18
N ILE A 63 16.36 2.71 9.44
CA ILE A 63 15.56 2.71 8.20
C ILE A 63 16.10 1.66 7.21
N ASN A 64 17.41 1.68 6.95
CA ASN A 64 18.03 0.73 6.02
C ASN A 64 17.92 -0.72 6.51
N GLU A 65 18.06 -0.96 7.82
CA GLU A 65 17.89 -2.28 8.40
C GLU A 65 16.46 -2.81 8.23
N ILE A 66 15.45 -1.97 8.52
CA ILE A 66 14.04 -2.32 8.31
C ILE A 66 13.77 -2.62 6.83
N ILE A 67 14.32 -1.83 5.91
CA ILE A 67 14.18 -2.08 4.47
C ILE A 67 14.78 -3.43 4.07
N ASN A 68 15.97 -3.75 4.55
CA ASN A 68 16.62 -5.03 4.26
C ASN A 68 15.83 -6.24 4.78
N VAL A 69 15.13 -6.08 5.92
CA VAL A 69 14.25 -7.11 6.48
C VAL A 69 12.93 -7.21 5.72
N ILE A 70 12.31 -6.09 5.33
CA ILE A 70 10.97 -6.08 4.74
C ILE A 70 10.97 -6.44 3.25
N LYS A 71 12.04 -6.15 2.50
CA LYS A 71 12.10 -6.44 1.05
C LYS A 71 11.85 -7.91 0.73
N PRO A 72 12.54 -8.89 1.37
CA PRO A 72 12.23 -10.32 1.18
C PRO A 72 10.78 -10.67 1.54
N VAL A 73 10.24 -10.09 2.62
CA VAL A 73 8.85 -10.31 3.05
C VAL A 73 7.85 -9.83 2.00
N ILE A 74 8.10 -8.67 1.38
CA ILE A 74 7.27 -8.15 0.29
C ILE A 74 7.32 -9.11 -0.91
N LYS A 75 8.50 -9.60 -1.28
CA LYS A 75 8.65 -10.56 -2.38
C LYS A 75 7.87 -11.85 -2.13
N ASP A 76 8.03 -12.44 -0.94
CA ASP A 76 7.29 -13.65 -0.54
C ASP A 76 5.78 -13.39 -0.50
N THR A 77 5.36 -12.20 -0.06
CA THR A 77 3.95 -11.79 -0.04
C THR A 77 3.37 -11.68 -1.44
N VAL A 78 4.08 -11.03 -2.37
CA VAL A 78 3.65 -10.89 -3.77
C VAL A 78 3.54 -12.27 -4.43
N LEU A 79 4.54 -13.14 -4.26
CA LEU A 79 4.50 -14.53 -4.72
C LEU A 79 3.32 -15.31 -4.14
N PHE A 80 3.03 -15.15 -2.85
CA PHE A 80 1.96 -15.86 -2.18
C PHE A 80 0.56 -15.39 -2.63
N ILE A 81 0.37 -14.08 -2.82
CA ILE A 81 -0.94 -13.50 -3.15
C ILE A 81 -1.22 -13.59 -4.66
N LYS A 82 -0.22 -13.27 -5.49
CA LYS A 82 -0.37 -13.11 -6.94
C LYS A 82 0.13 -14.32 -7.74
N GLY A 83 0.95 -15.19 -7.15
CA GLY A 83 1.48 -16.39 -7.80
C GLY A 83 2.68 -16.15 -8.74
N ASP A 84 3.13 -14.89 -8.86
CA ASP A 84 4.27 -14.49 -9.68
C ASP A 84 4.94 -13.26 -9.04
N TYR A 85 6.15 -12.91 -9.48
CA TYR A 85 6.93 -11.78 -8.98
C TYR A 85 7.49 -10.94 -10.12
N ASP A 86 6.67 -10.00 -10.60
CA ASP A 86 7.04 -8.96 -11.56
C ASP A 86 6.63 -7.57 -11.03
N LEU A 87 7.04 -6.51 -11.74
CA LEU A 87 6.73 -5.14 -11.35
C LEU A 87 5.22 -4.87 -11.26
N LYS A 88 4.42 -5.44 -12.16
CA LYS A 88 2.96 -5.24 -12.16
C LYS A 88 2.35 -5.85 -10.91
N ARG A 89 2.72 -7.09 -10.57
CA ARG A 89 2.24 -7.77 -9.35
C ARG A 89 2.66 -7.03 -8.09
N CYS A 90 3.86 -6.47 -8.05
CA CYS A 90 4.30 -5.61 -6.94
C CYS A 90 3.45 -4.35 -6.79
N ILE A 91 3.14 -3.65 -7.89
CA ILE A 91 2.28 -2.45 -7.86
C ILE A 91 0.86 -2.82 -7.44
N GLU A 92 0.27 -3.88 -8.01
CA GLU A 92 -1.06 -4.36 -7.60
C GLU A 92 -1.11 -4.68 -6.09
N THR A 93 -0.10 -5.38 -5.56
CA THR A 93 -0.02 -5.70 -4.13
C THR A 93 0.14 -4.45 -3.26
N LEU A 94 0.88 -3.43 -3.73
CA LEU A 94 0.98 -2.14 -3.04
C LEU A 94 -0.38 -1.43 -2.99
N GLU A 95 -1.12 -1.41 -4.10
CA GLU A 95 -2.44 -0.79 -4.18
C GLU A 95 -3.47 -1.51 -3.29
N ASP A 96 -3.46 -2.85 -3.30
CA ASP A 96 -4.30 -3.67 -2.43
C ASP A 96 -4.01 -3.36 -0.95
N TYR A 97 -2.73 -3.25 -0.57
CA TYR A 97 -2.33 -2.86 0.79
C TYR A 97 -2.80 -1.44 1.16
N MET A 98 -2.63 -0.45 0.26
CA MET A 98 -3.05 0.92 0.53
C MET A 98 -4.57 1.03 0.71
N ARG A 99 -5.33 0.35 -0.16
CA ARG A 99 -6.79 0.26 -0.05
C ARG A 99 -7.22 -0.39 1.26
N ALA A 100 -6.59 -1.50 1.64
CA ALA A 100 -6.97 -2.26 2.83
C ALA A 100 -6.57 -1.58 4.15
N SER A 101 -5.44 -0.87 4.16
CA SER A 101 -4.95 -0.11 5.32
C SER A 101 -5.71 1.19 5.57
N GLY A 102 -6.46 1.67 4.58
CA GLY A 102 -7.13 2.97 4.63
C GLY A 102 -6.17 4.16 4.45
N MET A 103 -4.93 3.91 4.02
CA MET A 103 -4.01 4.97 3.63
C MET A 103 -4.55 5.66 2.37
N LYS A 104 -4.50 7.00 2.39
CA LYS A 104 -4.84 7.79 1.21
C LYS A 104 -3.73 7.63 0.18
N SER A 105 -4.06 7.12 -0.98
CA SER A 105 -3.13 6.95 -2.08
C SER A 105 -3.80 7.25 -3.41
N ASP A 106 -2.99 7.57 -4.41
CA ASP A 106 -3.42 7.82 -5.78
C ASP A 106 -2.31 7.40 -6.73
N HIS A 107 -2.68 6.89 -7.90
CA HIS A 107 -1.76 6.49 -8.96
C HIS A 107 -2.17 7.20 -10.24
N ARG A 108 -1.31 8.12 -10.71
CA ARG A 108 -1.58 8.96 -11.89
C ARG A 108 -0.59 8.68 -12.99
N THR A 109 -1.05 8.76 -14.23
CA THR A 109 -0.21 8.61 -15.41
C THR A 109 -0.21 9.92 -16.22
N GLU A 110 0.98 10.41 -16.57
CA GLU A 110 1.19 11.58 -17.43
C GLU A 110 2.19 11.21 -18.54
N GLY A 111 1.67 10.85 -19.72
CA GLY A 111 2.49 10.31 -20.81
C GLY A 111 3.17 9.01 -20.37
N ASP A 112 4.50 8.98 -20.38
CA ASP A 112 5.28 7.82 -19.94
C ASP A 112 5.56 7.79 -18.43
N LEU A 113 5.18 8.85 -17.70
CA LEU A 113 5.46 9.00 -16.29
C LEU A 113 4.31 8.50 -15.44
N HIS A 114 4.64 7.66 -14.46
CA HIS A 114 3.74 7.20 -13.43
C HIS A 114 4.08 7.91 -12.11
N HIS A 115 3.06 8.44 -11.46
CA HIS A 115 3.14 9.14 -10.18
C HIS A 115 2.37 8.35 -9.12
N PHE A 116 3.10 7.77 -8.18
CA PHE A 116 2.56 7.09 -7.00
C PHE A 116 2.54 8.07 -5.84
N ILE A 117 1.35 8.44 -5.39
CA ILE A 117 1.13 9.40 -4.31
C ILE A 117 0.66 8.63 -3.08
N ILE A 118 1.41 8.70 -1.99
CA ILE A 118 1.11 7.98 -0.74
C ILE A 118 1.10 8.99 0.39
N GLN A 119 -0.07 9.19 1.02
CA GLN A 119 -0.24 10.02 2.20
C GLN A 119 -0.38 9.13 3.44
N HIS A 120 0.74 8.96 4.15
CA HIS A 120 0.86 8.10 5.33
C HIS A 120 0.62 8.85 6.65
N GLU A 121 0.91 10.16 6.70
CA GLU A 121 0.71 11.02 7.89
C GLU A 121 1.43 10.51 9.17
N LEU A 122 2.68 10.04 9.05
CA LEU A 122 3.45 9.45 10.17
C LEU A 122 4.71 10.25 10.56
N GLY A 123 5.08 11.31 9.84
CA GLY A 123 6.30 12.09 10.08
C GLY A 123 7.43 11.81 9.08
N GLY A 124 8.41 12.71 9.02
CA GLY A 124 9.44 12.74 7.96
C GLY A 124 10.28 11.47 7.85
N ASN A 125 10.61 10.80 8.95
CA ASN A 125 11.40 9.55 8.89
C ASN A 125 10.63 8.41 8.20
N TRP A 126 9.30 8.38 8.32
CA TRP A 126 8.47 7.43 7.57
C TRP A 126 8.35 7.80 6.09
N SER A 127 8.42 9.09 5.76
CA SER A 127 8.51 9.55 4.37
C SER A 127 9.83 9.12 3.73
N ILE A 128 10.94 9.25 4.45
CA ILE A 128 12.26 8.77 4.03
C ILE A 128 12.25 7.24 3.86
N PHE A 129 11.70 6.51 4.83
CA PHE A 129 11.52 5.05 4.71
C PHE A 129 10.71 4.67 3.46
N THR A 130 9.58 5.34 3.22
CA THR A 130 8.70 5.05 2.08
C THR A 130 9.39 5.36 0.75
N GLU A 131 10.08 6.49 0.65
CA GLU A 131 10.90 6.84 -0.52
C GLU A 131 11.95 5.77 -0.81
N GLN A 132 12.77 5.41 0.20
CA GLN A 132 13.86 4.45 0.03
C GLN A 132 13.32 3.06 -0.32
N LEU A 133 12.24 2.62 0.32
CA LEU A 133 11.61 1.34 0.04
C LEU A 133 11.10 1.27 -1.40
N LEU A 134 10.41 2.31 -1.89
CA LEU A 134 9.95 2.36 -3.28
C LEU A 134 11.12 2.36 -4.26
N GLN A 135 12.17 3.16 -4.01
CA GLN A 135 13.36 3.16 -4.86
C GLN A 135 14.00 1.77 -4.93
N GLU A 136 14.14 1.09 -3.79
CA GLU A 136 14.74 -0.23 -3.70
C GLU A 136 13.91 -1.33 -4.39
N ILE A 137 12.58 -1.28 -4.29
CA ILE A 137 11.69 -2.22 -4.99
C ILE A 137 11.75 -1.99 -6.50
N PHE A 138 11.57 -0.75 -6.97
CA PHE A 138 11.54 -0.47 -8.40
C PHE A 138 12.90 -0.71 -9.07
N LYS A 139 14.01 -0.47 -8.37
CA LYS A 139 15.36 -0.74 -8.88
C LYS A 139 15.63 -2.23 -9.11
N GLU A 140 14.95 -3.14 -8.41
CA GLU A 140 15.05 -4.60 -8.66
C GLU A 140 14.53 -4.95 -10.06
N PHE A 141 13.50 -4.24 -10.55
CA PHE A 141 12.88 -4.48 -11.85
C PHE A 141 13.41 -3.57 -12.96
N LEU A 142 13.81 -2.35 -12.60
CA LEU A 142 14.23 -1.30 -13.52
C LEU A 142 15.55 -0.65 -13.05
N PRO A 143 16.70 -1.34 -13.20
CA PRO A 143 17.98 -0.88 -12.63
C PRO A 143 18.48 0.46 -13.20
N GLU A 144 18.15 0.74 -14.46
CA GLU A 144 18.58 1.95 -15.17
C GLU A 144 17.60 3.13 -14.99
N SER A 145 16.40 2.86 -14.46
CA SER A 145 15.38 3.89 -14.28
C SER A 145 15.68 4.76 -13.07
N LYS A 146 15.47 6.07 -13.24
CA LYS A 146 15.63 7.05 -12.16
C LYS A 146 14.27 7.45 -11.61
N MET A 147 13.90 6.86 -10.48
CA MET A 147 12.76 7.33 -9.70
C MET A 147 13.10 8.69 -9.08
N LYS A 148 12.21 9.66 -9.26
CA LYS A 148 12.27 10.96 -8.59
C LYS A 148 11.24 10.99 -7.49
N CYS A 149 11.65 11.37 -6.28
CA CYS A 149 10.74 11.48 -5.15
C CYS A 149 10.59 12.95 -4.71
N GLN A 150 9.37 13.31 -4.31
CA GLN A 150 9.07 14.54 -3.59
C GLN A 150 8.40 14.16 -2.28
N THR A 151 8.91 14.67 -1.17
CA THR A 151 8.45 14.27 0.17
C THR A 151 8.05 15.47 1.00
N THR A 152 7.00 15.30 1.80
CA THR A 152 6.69 16.13 2.98
C THR A 152 6.82 15.25 4.22
N GLU A 153 6.46 15.72 5.41
CA GLU A 153 6.40 14.87 6.61
C GLU A 153 5.26 13.83 6.58
N SER A 154 4.31 13.96 5.64
CA SER A 154 3.11 13.12 5.63
C SER A 154 2.84 12.44 4.30
N THR A 155 3.53 12.84 3.24
CA THR A 155 3.23 12.45 1.86
C THR A 155 4.51 12.20 1.07
N VAL A 156 4.51 11.12 0.30
CA VAL A 156 5.56 10.77 -0.66
C VAL A 156 4.94 10.69 -2.04
N ILE A 157 5.55 11.39 -2.99
CA ILE A 157 5.22 11.29 -4.42
C ILE A 157 6.42 10.70 -5.13
N ALA A 158 6.30 9.45 -5.57
CA ALA A 158 7.31 8.77 -6.36
C ALA A 158 6.94 8.84 -7.85
N THR A 159 7.83 9.38 -8.66
CA THR A 159 7.65 9.53 -10.11
C THR A 159 8.67 8.68 -10.85
N ILE A 160 8.21 7.82 -11.77
CA ILE A 160 9.08 6.96 -12.56
C ILE A 160 8.53 6.78 -13.98
N ALA A 161 9.42 6.66 -14.98
CA ALA A 161 9.03 6.38 -16.35
C ALA A 161 8.78 4.87 -16.52
N LEU A 162 7.52 4.47 -16.71
CA LEU A 162 7.15 3.08 -17.03
C LEU A 162 6.67 2.91 -18.47
N GLY A 163 6.39 4.03 -19.18
CA GLY A 163 5.82 4.03 -20.53
C GLY A 163 4.29 4.16 -20.49
N GLY A 164 3.71 4.93 -21.41
CA GLY A 164 2.27 5.23 -21.38
C GLY A 164 1.35 4.04 -21.71
N ASP A 165 1.92 2.92 -22.18
CA ASP A 165 1.21 1.67 -22.37
C ASP A 165 1.35 0.70 -21.18
N PHE A 166 2.16 1.05 -20.17
CA PHE A 166 2.27 0.27 -18.96
C PHE A 166 0.94 0.31 -18.20
N SER A 167 0.49 -0.87 -17.78
CA SER A 167 -0.64 -1.01 -16.88
C SER A 167 -0.54 -2.35 -16.17
N GLU A 168 -0.60 -2.27 -14.86
CA GLU A 168 -0.64 -3.36 -13.90
C GLU A 168 -1.95 -4.16 -14.00
N HIS A 169 -3.03 -3.55 -14.48
CA HIS A 169 -4.36 -4.18 -14.60
C HIS A 169 -4.69 -4.71 -16.01
N ARG A 170 -3.70 -4.77 -16.92
CA ARG A 170 -3.88 -5.42 -18.23
C ARG A 170 -3.62 -6.93 -18.09
N TYR A 171 -4.70 -7.70 -18.08
CA TYR A 171 -4.71 -9.17 -18.10
C TYR A 171 -4.79 -9.73 -19.52
#